data_AF-A0A965GFE0-F1
#
_entry.id   AF-A0A965GFE0-F1
#
_cell.length_a   1.000
_cell.length_b   1.000
_cell.length_c   1.000
_cell.angle_alpha   90.00
_cell.angle_beta   90.00
_cell.angle_gamma   90.00
#
_symmetry.space_group_name_H-M   'P 1'
#
loop_
_entity.id
_entity.type
_entity.pdbx_description
1 polymer ?
#
loop_
_entity_poly.entity_id
_entity_poly.type
_entity_poly.pdbx_seq_one_letter_code
_entity_poly.pdbx_strand_id
1 'polypeptide(L)'
;MQAKSKIKYVMNLSAKHKSFCDEYLANGFNATQAYKSVYGVSDKVAGSSAPRLLENARVKDYLQQEGQKTAQKLQITKEELLIDLVDIKNNNKGIRDVTAMKAIELISKMSGFDAPTRQEISIQEQPLLPDEDN
;
A
#
# COMPACT_ATOMS: atom_id res chain seq x y z
N MET A 1 22.66 -10.05 24.56
CA MET A 1 22.17 -8.73 24.12
C MET A 1 20.78 -8.91 23.53
N GLN A 2 19.73 -8.64 24.30
CA GLN A 2 18.35 -8.76 23.82
C GLN A 2 18.04 -7.56 22.92
N ALA A 3 17.77 -7.83 21.63
CA ALA A 3 17.25 -6.83 20.73
C ALA A 3 15.87 -6.43 21.25
N LYS A 4 15.78 -5.23 21.83
CA LYS A 4 14.55 -4.61 22.30
C LYS A 4 13.55 -4.65 21.14
N SER A 5 12.55 -5.51 21.25
CA SER A 5 11.37 -5.51 20.39
C SER A 5 10.85 -4.07 20.38
N LYS A 6 10.91 -3.42 19.22
CA LYS A 6 10.24 -2.14 19.00
C LYS A 6 8.76 -2.42 19.18
N ILE A 7 8.25 -2.19 20.39
CA ILE A 7 6.83 -2.09 20.67
C ILE A 7 6.35 -0.94 19.78
N LYS A 8 5.87 -1.29 18.57
CA LYS A 8 5.24 -0.35 17.64
C LYS A 8 4.07 0.22 18.41
N TYR A 9 4.13 1.52 18.69
CA TYR A 9 3.06 2.28 19.30
C TYR A 9 1.72 1.84 18.70
N VAL A 10 0.82 1.33 19.55
CA VAL A 10 -0.59 1.16 19.20
C VAL A 10 -1.14 2.59 19.13
N MET A 11 -0.88 3.25 18.00
CA MET A 11 -1.35 4.59 17.71
C MET A 11 -2.87 4.56 17.79
N ASN A 12 -3.42 5.13 18.87
CA ASN A 12 -4.83 5.10 19.20
C ASN A 12 -5.67 5.53 17.98
N LEU A 13 -6.25 4.54 17.28
CA LEU A 13 -7.11 4.76 16.13
C LEU A 13 -8.49 5.12 16.67
N SER A 14 -9.05 6.24 16.23
CA SER A 14 -10.42 6.62 16.61
C SER A 14 -11.38 5.46 16.34
N ALA A 15 -12.37 5.26 17.22
CA ALA A 15 -13.39 4.22 17.07
C ALA A 15 -14.05 4.28 15.68
N LYS A 16 -14.35 5.49 15.17
CA LYS A 16 -14.90 5.66 13.81
C LYS A 16 -13.91 5.30 12.69
N HIS A 17 -12.63 5.61 12.84
CA HIS A 17 -11.61 5.19 11.87
C HIS A 17 -11.44 3.67 11.88
N LYS A 18 -11.52 3.04 13.06
CA LYS A 18 -11.50 1.58 13.17
C LYS A 18 -12.70 0.95 12.48
N SER A 19 -13.92 1.41 12.78
CA SER A 19 -15.13 0.93 12.11
C SER A 19 -15.07 1.11 10.59
N PHE A 20 -14.51 2.23 10.12
CA PHE A 20 -14.25 2.44 8.70
C PHE A 20 -13.31 1.39 8.11
N CYS A 21 -12.20 1.09 8.79
CA CYS A 21 -11.26 0.06 8.34
C CYS A 21 -11.91 -1.33 8.32
N ASP A 22 -12.65 -1.69 9.36
CA ASP A 22 -13.32 -2.99 9.48
C ASP A 22 -14.36 -3.17 8.36
N GLU A 23 -15.17 -2.15 8.10
CA GLU A 23 -16.14 -2.14 6.99
C GLU A 23 -15.46 -2.18 5.61
N TYR A 24 -14.35 -1.44 5.45
CA TYR A 24 -13.57 -1.43 4.21
C TYR A 24 -12.98 -2.82 3.89
N LEU A 25 -12.51 -3.55 4.91
CA LEU A 25 -12.03 -4.92 4.75
C LEU A 25 -13.19 -5.88 4.45
N ALA A 26 -14.33 -5.73 5.14
CA ALA A 26 -15.49 -6.61 4.99
C ALA A 26 -16.21 -6.46 3.64
N ASN A 27 -16.22 -5.25 3.07
CA ASN A 27 -16.96 -4.95 1.85
C ASN A 27 -16.16 -5.13 0.54
N GLY A 28 -15.00 -5.81 0.61
CA GLY A 28 -14.15 -6.05 -0.55
C GLY A 28 -13.39 -4.81 -1.02
N PHE A 29 -12.96 -3.96 -0.09
CA PHE A 29 -12.13 -2.78 -0.34
C PHE A 29 -12.84 -1.64 -1.09
N ASN A 30 -14.13 -1.43 -0.83
CA ASN A 30 -14.88 -0.27 -1.31
C ASN A 30 -14.86 0.88 -0.27
N ALA A 31 -13.90 1.79 -0.42
CA ALA A 31 -13.67 2.89 0.52
C ALA A 31 -14.87 3.83 0.64
N THR A 32 -15.49 4.19 -0.48
CA THR A 32 -16.63 5.12 -0.50
C THR A 32 -17.83 4.53 0.23
N GLN A 33 -18.17 3.27 -0.02
CA GLN A 33 -19.27 2.61 0.68
C GLN A 33 -18.98 2.42 2.17
N ALA A 34 -17.74 2.06 2.53
CA ALA A 34 -17.35 1.91 3.93
C ALA A 34 -17.48 3.23 4.69
N TYR A 35 -17.00 4.33 4.09
CA TYR A 35 -17.09 5.65 4.70
C TYR A 35 -18.55 6.11 4.82
N LYS A 36 -19.36 5.89 3.78
CA LYS A 36 -20.78 6.22 3.79
C LYS A 36 -21.51 5.48 4.92
N SER A 37 -21.28 4.18 5.05
CA SER A 37 -21.88 3.34 6.09
C SER A 37 -21.54 3.83 7.50
N VAL A 38 -20.27 4.17 7.75
CA VAL A 38 -19.79 4.54 9.09
C VAL A 38 -20.09 5.99 9.46
N TYR A 39 -20.03 6.92 8.50
CA TYR A 39 -20.19 8.35 8.76
C TYR A 39 -21.57 8.90 8.41
N GLY A 40 -22.42 8.14 7.69
CA GLY A 40 -23.79 8.54 7.35
C GLY A 40 -23.85 9.75 6.40
N VAL A 41 -22.90 9.86 5.47
CA VAL A 41 -22.75 11.01 4.56
C VAL A 41 -23.18 10.68 3.13
N SER A 42 -23.34 11.71 2.28
CA SER A 42 -23.64 11.52 0.86
C SER A 42 -22.47 10.89 0.09
N ASP A 43 -22.77 10.27 -1.06
CA ASP A 43 -21.74 9.62 -1.91
C ASP A 43 -20.65 10.61 -2.34
N LYS A 44 -21.02 11.87 -2.62
CA LYS A 44 -20.07 12.93 -2.99
C LYS A 44 -19.05 13.19 -1.87
N VAL A 45 -19.52 13.28 -0.63
CA VAL A 45 -18.66 13.52 0.53
C VAL A 45 -17.80 12.29 0.84
N ALA A 46 -18.40 11.10 0.79
CA ALA A 46 -17.68 9.85 1.01
C ALA A 46 -16.58 9.65 -0.04
N GLY A 47 -16.86 9.87 -1.32
CA GLY A 47 -15.90 9.70 -2.41
C GLY A 47 -14.70 10.65 -2.32
N SER A 48 -14.87 11.81 -1.69
CA SER A 48 -13.79 12.78 -1.46
C SER A 48 -12.98 12.45 -0.19
N SER A 49 -13.64 11.94 0.84
CA SER A 49 -13.07 11.79 2.19
C SER A 49 -12.45 10.42 2.43
N ALA A 50 -13.02 9.37 1.86
CA ALA A 50 -12.55 8.00 2.07
C ALA A 50 -11.12 7.77 1.57
N PRO A 51 -10.71 8.22 0.36
CA PRO A 51 -9.34 8.07 -0.11
C PRO A 51 -8.34 8.81 0.78
N ARG A 52 -8.69 10.03 1.22
CA ARG A 52 -7.86 10.82 2.16
C ARG A 52 -7.71 10.11 3.51
N LEU A 53 -8.75 9.42 3.97
CA LEU A 53 -8.68 8.66 5.22
C LEU A 53 -7.78 7.42 5.06
N LEU A 54 -7.78 6.75 3.91
CA LEU A 54 -6.83 5.67 3.60
C LEU A 54 -5.38 6.15 3.52
N GLU A 55 -5.15 7.42 3.22
CA GLU A 55 -3.81 8.02 3.24
C GLU A 55 -3.26 8.23 4.65
N ASN A 56 -4.12 8.26 5.66
CA ASN A 56 -3.73 8.47 7.05
C ASN A 56 -2.80 7.35 7.55
N ALA A 57 -1.63 7.72 8.08
CA ALA A 57 -0.62 6.77 8.54
C ALA A 57 -1.17 5.73 9.54
N ARG A 58 -2.04 6.13 10.47
CA ARG A 58 -2.61 5.21 11.47
C ARG A 58 -3.59 4.22 10.85
N VAL A 59 -4.35 4.67 9.86
CA VAL A 59 -5.26 3.80 9.09
C VAL A 59 -4.45 2.79 8.28
N LYS A 60 -3.39 3.23 7.59
CA LYS A 60 -2.47 2.34 6.86
C LYS A 60 -1.86 1.29 7.78
N ASP A 61 -1.35 1.71 8.94
CA ASP A 61 -0.75 0.81 9.91
C ASP A 61 -1.76 -0.23 10.42
N TYR A 62 -3.00 0.19 10.71
CA TYR A 62 -4.06 -0.72 11.13
C TYR A 62 -4.41 -1.74 10.04
N LEU A 63 -4.67 -1.29 8.80
CA LEU A 63 -4.99 -2.16 7.67
C LEU A 63 -3.84 -3.14 7.38
N GLN A 64 -2.58 -2.68 7.47
CA GLN A 64 -1.42 -3.56 7.32
C GLN A 64 -1.37 -4.63 8.42
N GLN A 65 -1.63 -4.27 9.67
CA GLN A 65 -1.65 -5.23 10.78
C GLN A 65 -2.77 -6.25 10.63
N GLU A 66 -3.99 -5.83 10.26
CA GLU A 66 -5.11 -6.75 10.02
C GLU A 66 -4.84 -7.67 8.82
N GLY A 67 -4.21 -7.16 7.75
CA GLY A 67 -3.75 -7.97 6.63
C GLY A 67 -2.71 -9.01 7.06
N GLN A 68 -1.72 -8.63 7.88
CA GLN A 68 -0.71 -9.55 8.42
C GLN A 68 -1.32 -10.62 9.33
N LYS A 69 -2.26 -10.26 10.20
CA LYS A 69 -3.00 -11.22 11.04
C LYS A 69 -3.78 -12.22 10.20
N THR A 70 -4.43 -11.74 9.14
CA THR A 70 -5.20 -12.60 8.22
C THR A 70 -4.27 -13.57 7.49
N ALA A 71 -3.15 -13.08 6.96
CA ALA A 71 -2.13 -13.92 6.33
C ALA A 71 -1.58 -14.98 7.29
N GLN A 72 -1.26 -14.60 8.53
CA GLN A 72 -0.81 -15.54 9.57
C GLN A 72 -1.88 -16.60 9.89
N LYS A 73 -3.15 -16.20 10.03
CA LYS A 73 -4.26 -17.13 10.30
C LYS A 73 -4.45 -18.13 9.16
N LEU A 74 -4.27 -17.69 7.92
CA LEU A 74 -4.38 -18.53 6.72
C LEU A 74 -3.07 -19.23 6.36
N GLN A 75 -2.00 -19.04 7.14
CA GLN A 75 -0.66 -19.57 6.88
C GLN A 75 -0.09 -19.17 5.51
N ILE A 76 -0.53 -18.04 4.95
CA ILE A 76 -0.10 -17.56 3.64
C ILE A 76 1.29 -16.91 3.76
N THR A 77 2.24 -17.41 2.99
CA THR A 77 3.60 -16.87 2.85
C THR A 77 3.75 -16.05 1.56
N LYS A 78 4.84 -15.25 1.46
CA LYS A 78 5.12 -14.51 0.22
C LYS A 78 5.55 -15.46 -0.91
N GLU A 79 6.23 -16.53 -0.54
CA GLU A 79 6.74 -17.56 -1.42
C GLU A 79 5.59 -18.33 -2.08
N GLU A 80 4.57 -18.75 -1.32
CA GLU A 80 3.37 -19.39 -1.86
C GLU A 80 2.62 -18.47 -2.84
N LEU A 81 2.43 -17.20 -2.49
CA LEU A 81 1.80 -16.23 -3.38
C LEU A 81 2.57 -16.06 -4.70
N LEU A 82 3.91 -16.07 -4.66
CA LEU A 82 4.74 -16.01 -5.86
C LEU A 82 4.57 -17.26 -6.73
N ILE A 83 4.49 -18.44 -6.11
CA ILE A 83 4.24 -19.70 -6.83
C ILE A 83 2.89 -19.65 -7.53
N ASP A 84 1.83 -19.27 -6.81
CA ASP A 84 0.47 -19.13 -7.37
C ASP A 84 0.45 -18.14 -8.56
N LEU A 85 1.12 -17.00 -8.43
CA LEU A 85 1.23 -16.02 -9.50
C LEU A 85 2.01 -16.56 -10.71
N VAL A 86 3.07 -17.34 -10.50
CA VAL A 86 3.84 -17.98 -11.57
C VAL A 86 2.98 -18.99 -12.31
N ASP A 87 2.18 -19.77 -11.61
CA ASP A 87 1.26 -20.75 -12.20
C ASP A 87 0.17 -20.06 -13.02
N ILE A 88 -0.45 -19.00 -12.49
CA ILE A 88 -1.40 -18.17 -13.23
C ILE A 88 -0.74 -17.59 -14.49
N LYS A 89 0.46 -17.03 -14.39
CA LYS A 89 1.21 -16.50 -15.53
C LYS A 89 1.44 -17.57 -16.59
N ASN A 90 1.90 -18.76 -16.20
CA ASN A 90 2.24 -19.83 -17.14
C ASN A 90 1.00 -20.41 -17.82
N ASN A 91 -0.09 -20.62 -17.08
CA ASN A 91 -1.34 -21.18 -17.60
C ASN A 91 -2.07 -20.24 -18.56
N ASN A 92 -1.84 -18.93 -18.45
CA ASN A 92 -2.48 -17.91 -19.27
C ASN A 92 -1.52 -17.32 -20.32
N LYS A 93 -0.40 -17.99 -20.62
CA LYS A 93 0.59 -17.47 -21.55
C LYS A 93 0.10 -17.57 -23.01
N GLY A 94 -0.46 -16.48 -23.52
CA GLY A 94 -0.90 -16.29 -24.90
C GLY A 94 -0.96 -14.81 -25.25
N ILE A 95 -0.82 -14.45 -26.54
CA ILE A 95 -0.63 -13.05 -26.97
C ILE A 95 -1.81 -12.18 -26.49
N ARG A 96 -1.52 -11.29 -25.52
CA ARG A 96 -2.42 -10.30 -24.87
C ARG A 96 -3.32 -10.81 -23.76
N ASP A 97 -2.92 -11.85 -23.04
CA ASP A 97 -3.64 -12.25 -21.82
C ASP A 97 -3.41 -11.25 -20.67
N VAL A 98 -4.48 -10.52 -20.31
CA VAL A 98 -4.47 -9.51 -19.23
C VAL A 98 -4.22 -10.14 -17.86
N THR A 99 -4.60 -11.39 -17.66
CA THR A 99 -4.37 -12.14 -16.42
C THR A 99 -2.88 -12.45 -16.26
N ALA A 100 -2.24 -12.95 -17.31
CA ALA A 100 -0.80 -13.18 -17.31
C ALA A 100 0.01 -11.89 -17.13
N MET A 101 -0.40 -10.79 -17.78
CA MET A 101 0.24 -9.48 -17.61
C MET A 101 0.15 -8.97 -16.17
N LYS A 102 -1.03 -9.08 -15.53
CA LYS A 102 -1.20 -8.71 -14.12
C LYS A 102 -0.36 -9.58 -13.18
N ALA A 103 -0.28 -10.88 -13.45
CA ALA A 103 0.56 -11.78 -12.67
C ALA A 103 2.05 -11.40 -12.80
N ILE A 104 2.51 -11.08 -14.02
CA ILE A 104 3.89 -10.61 -14.26
C ILE A 104 4.17 -9.31 -13.49
N GLU A 105 3.27 -8.33 -13.55
CA GLU A 105 3.41 -7.06 -12.81
C GLU A 105 3.54 -7.29 -11.30
N LEU A 106 2.68 -8.14 -10.72
CA LEU A 106 2.74 -8.46 -9.29
C LEU A 106 4.04 -9.18 -8.91
N ILE A 107 4.50 -10.14 -9.72
CA ILE A 107 5.78 -10.82 -9.53
C ILE A 107 6.94 -9.81 -9.55
N SER A 108 6.96 -8.89 -10.52
CA SER A 108 8.00 -7.85 -10.63
C SER A 108 8.05 -6.97 -9.38
N LYS A 109 6.89 -6.51 -8.91
CA LYS A 109 6.79 -5.69 -7.69
C LYS A 109 7.23 -6.45 -6.44
N MET A 110 6.77 -7.70 -6.26
CA MET A 110 7.10 -8.51 -5.08
C MET A 110 8.58 -8.91 -5.03
N SER A 111 9.21 -9.10 -6.19
CA SER A 111 10.62 -9.45 -6.31
C SER A 111 11.56 -8.24 -6.23
N GLY A 112 11.01 -7.02 -6.20
CA GLY A 112 11.79 -5.79 -6.17
C GLY A 112 12.38 -5.36 -7.52
N PHE A 113 11.95 -5.97 -8.63
CA PHE A 113 12.40 -5.58 -9.98
C PHE A 113 11.93 -4.19 -10.40
N ASP A 114 10.84 -3.70 -9.81
CA ASP A 114 10.29 -2.35 -10.06
C ASP A 114 10.83 -1.29 -9.08
N ALA A 115 11.83 -1.61 -8.26
CA ALA A 115 12.42 -0.63 -7.35
C ALA A 115 13.14 0.48 -8.15
N PRO A 116 12.90 1.77 -7.84
CA PRO A 116 13.56 2.88 -8.54
C PRO A 116 15.07 2.79 -8.33
N THR A 117 15.83 2.87 -9.42
CA THR A 117 17.29 2.96 -9.37
C THR A 117 17.69 4.31 -8.75
N ARG A 118 18.43 4.27 -7.64
CA ARG A 118 18.97 5.48 -7.01
C ARG A 118 20.00 6.10 -7.96
N GLN A 119 19.67 7.23 -8.57
CA GLN A 119 20.64 8.04 -9.32
C GLN A 119 21.33 8.98 -8.35
N GLU A 120 22.64 8.82 -8.17
CA GLU A 120 23.46 9.80 -7.45
C GLU A 120 23.75 10.97 -8.40
N ILE A 121 23.10 12.11 -8.16
CA ILE A 121 23.39 13.34 -8.89
C ILE A 121 24.54 14.03 -8.18
N SER A 122 25.72 14.03 -8.80
CA SER A 122 26.85 14.88 -8.38
C SER A 122 26.59 16.30 -8.89
N ILE A 123 26.07 17.17 -8.02
CA ILE A 123 25.94 18.59 -8.33
C ILE A 123 27.35 19.20 -8.24
N GLN A 124 27.88 19.64 -9.37
CA GLN A 124 29.02 20.56 -9.37
C GLN A 124 28.47 21.94 -9.05
N GLU A 125 28.83 22.50 -7.89
CA GLU A 125 28.46 23.87 -7.54
C GLU A 125 29.03 24.82 -8.60
N GLN A 126 28.17 25.56 -9.30
CA GLN A 126 28.62 26.66 -10.14
C GLN A 126 29.09 27.80 -9.23
N PRO A 127 30.22 28.45 -9.54
CA PRO A 127 30.67 29.61 -8.79
C PRO A 127 29.60 30.72 -8.85
N LEU A 128 29.29 31.32 -7.71
CA LEU A 128 28.44 32.51 -7.63
C LEU A 128 29.07 33.61 -8.50
N LEU A 129 28.26 34.22 -9.38
CA LEU A 129 28.70 35.38 -10.15
C LEU A 129 29.08 36.49 -9.15
N PRO A 130 30.20 37.21 -9.37
CA PRO A 130 30.57 38.31 -8.51
C PRO A 130 29.48 39.39 -8.55
N ASP A 131 29.18 39.97 -7.39
CA ASP A 131 28.26 41.09 -7.30
C ASP A 131 28.79 42.25 -8.17
N GLU A 132 28.04 42.65 -9.20
CA GLU A 132 28.37 43.85 -9.96
C GLU A 132 28.02 45.08 -9.12
N ASP A 133 29.00 45.64 -8.44
CA ASP A 133 28.92 46.97 -7.83
C ASP A 133 28.83 48.04 -8.94
N ASN A 134 27.63 48.60 -9.18
CA ASN A 134 27.45 49.99 -9.65
C ASN A 134 26.05 50.54 -9.37
#